data_AF-A0A557ZYH0-F1
#
_entry.id   AF-A0A557ZYH0-F1
#
_cell.length_a   1.000
_cell.length_b   1.000
_cell.length_c   1.000
_cell.angle_alpha   90.00
_cell.angle_beta   90.00
_cell.angle_gamma   90.00
#
_symmetry.space_group_name_H-M   'P 1'
#
loop_
_entity.id
_entity.type
_entity.pdbx_description
1 polymer ?
#
loop_
_entity_poly.entity_id
_entity_poly.type
_entity_poly.pdbx_seq_one_letter_code
_entity_poly.pdbx_strand_id
1 'polypeptide(L)'
;MSGTRTWFPVIAVLVTGLLAVAVVEWQGPALRAHLTSGTTPATDPAGLQGSLDRVLLAHPITFAPDSADPLDPRGLTEVARLLGTAPPGTTFEIGGHAAAGPGSEATALALSRARAERVARALSAAGVPSNRLIPRAYGDTRPTGRGDERRVEIAVR
;
A
#
# COMPACT_ATOMS: atom_id res chain seq x y z
N MET A 1 73.73 26.13 24.17
CA MET A 1 73.55 24.98 23.25
C MET A 1 72.06 24.83 23.02
N SER A 2 71.63 25.07 21.78
CA SER A 2 70.23 25.22 21.36
C SER A 2 69.82 24.06 20.46
N GLY A 3 68.52 23.71 20.49
CA GLY A 3 67.80 22.98 19.44
C GLY A 3 67.45 21.53 19.82
N THR A 4 66.23 21.03 19.63
CA THR A 4 65.08 21.48 18.82
C THR A 4 63.79 20.85 19.35
N ARG A 5 62.69 21.62 19.40
CA ARG A 5 61.33 21.14 19.66
C ARG A 5 60.48 21.48 18.43
N THR A 6 59.99 20.46 17.76
CA THR A 6 59.25 20.50 16.49
C THR A 6 57.91 21.21 16.62
N TRP A 7 57.62 22.04 15.62
CA TRP A 7 56.48 22.94 15.51
C TRP A 7 55.51 22.37 14.45
N PHE A 8 54.22 22.28 14.74
CA PHE A 8 53.17 21.99 13.75
C PHE A 8 52.49 23.31 13.35
N PRO A 9 52.48 23.71 12.07
CA PRO A 9 51.78 24.92 11.66
C PRO A 9 50.29 24.68 11.53
N VAL A 10 49.51 25.52 12.21
CA VAL A 10 48.10 25.76 11.93
C VAL A 10 48.04 26.70 10.73
N ILE A 11 47.40 26.29 9.62
CA ILE A 11 47.02 27.20 8.53
C ILE A 11 45.50 27.14 8.42
N ALA A 12 44.86 28.16 8.98
CA ALA A 12 43.47 28.50 8.73
C ALA A 12 43.37 29.13 7.34
N VAL A 13 42.50 28.60 6.48
CA VAL A 13 42.15 29.23 5.21
C VAL A 13 40.69 29.69 5.29
N LEU A 14 40.53 30.99 5.47
CA LEU A 14 39.30 31.76 5.32
C LEU A 14 39.08 31.97 3.82
N VAL A 15 37.97 31.49 3.26
CA VAL A 15 37.57 31.79 1.86
C VAL A 15 36.21 32.44 1.84
N THR A 16 36.21 33.78 1.80
CA THR A 16 35.11 34.62 1.34
C THR A 16 35.24 34.84 -0.16
N GLY A 17 34.15 34.62 -0.92
CA GLY A 17 33.95 35.24 -2.24
C GLY A 17 33.68 34.30 -3.42
N LEU A 18 32.39 34.12 -3.73
CA LEU A 18 31.74 34.02 -5.06
C LEU A 18 32.57 33.47 -6.25
N LEU A 19 32.41 32.18 -6.61
CA LEU A 19 32.32 31.66 -8.00
C LEU A 19 32.18 30.12 -8.04
N ALA A 20 31.17 29.68 -8.80
CA ALA A 20 31.14 28.49 -9.66
C ALA A 20 31.26 27.05 -9.08
N VAL A 21 30.22 26.27 -9.42
CA VAL A 21 30.24 24.85 -9.81
C VAL A 21 30.61 23.84 -8.71
N ALA A 22 29.57 23.34 -8.02
CA ALA A 22 29.65 22.10 -7.26
C ALA A 22 29.03 20.94 -8.07
N VAL A 23 29.91 20.28 -8.83
CA VAL A 23 29.95 18.84 -9.11
C VAL A 23 28.59 18.13 -9.17
N VAL A 24 27.93 18.29 -10.32
CA VAL A 24 27.12 17.21 -10.91
C VAL A 24 28.12 16.20 -11.48
N GLU A 25 27.80 14.90 -11.35
CA GLU A 25 28.55 13.71 -11.80
C GLU A 25 29.31 12.96 -10.70
N TRP A 26 28.60 12.08 -9.97
CA TRP A 26 29.07 10.69 -9.81
C TRP A 26 28.03 9.68 -9.28
N GLN A 27 26.72 9.84 -9.52
CA GLN A 27 25.74 8.75 -9.40
C GLN A 27 24.67 8.96 -10.48
N GLY A 28 24.28 7.88 -11.17
CA GLY A 28 23.61 7.89 -12.48
C GLY A 28 22.25 8.60 -12.54
N PRO A 29 21.64 8.69 -13.74
CA PRO A 29 20.60 9.66 -14.14
C PRO A 29 19.20 9.51 -13.50
N ALA A 30 19.10 8.97 -12.28
CA ALA A 30 17.83 8.69 -11.63
C ALA A 30 16.98 9.94 -11.35
N LEU A 31 17.53 11.16 -11.32
CA LEU A 31 16.76 12.35 -10.95
C LEU A 31 15.96 12.99 -12.11
N ARG A 32 16.11 12.51 -13.36
CA ARG A 32 15.35 13.05 -14.51
C ARG A 32 14.13 12.24 -14.93
N ALA A 33 14.03 10.97 -14.51
CA ALA A 33 12.86 10.14 -14.85
C ALA A 33 11.59 10.53 -14.08
N HIS A 34 11.71 11.24 -12.95
CA HIS A 34 10.59 11.51 -12.04
C HIS A 34 9.80 12.76 -12.43
N LEU A 35 10.35 13.59 -13.32
CA LEU A 35 9.71 14.82 -13.81
C LEU A 35 9.08 14.67 -15.20
N THR A 36 9.22 13.49 -15.83
CA THR A 36 8.58 13.13 -17.10
C THR A 36 7.51 12.04 -16.96
N SER A 37 7.23 11.59 -15.73
CA SER A 37 6.08 10.72 -15.44
C SER A 37 4.79 11.52 -15.49
N GLY A 38 4.38 11.89 -16.70
CA GLY A 38 3.02 12.30 -17.02
C GLY A 38 2.04 11.14 -16.94
N THR A 39 2.07 10.37 -15.84
CA THR A 39 1.11 9.31 -15.54
C THR A 39 0.47 9.68 -14.23
N THR A 40 -0.79 10.10 -14.29
CA THR A 40 -1.64 10.20 -13.10
C THR A 40 -1.51 8.91 -12.29
N PRO A 41 -1.20 8.95 -10.98
CA PRO A 41 -0.97 7.76 -10.16
C PRO A 41 -2.07 6.70 -10.30
N ALA A 42 -3.31 7.10 -10.62
CA ALA A 42 -4.42 6.17 -10.79
C ALA A 42 -4.34 5.23 -12.01
N THR A 43 -3.43 5.47 -12.97
CA THR A 43 -3.42 4.73 -14.26
C THR A 43 -2.45 3.54 -14.28
N ASP A 44 -1.42 3.53 -13.44
CA ASP A 44 -0.53 2.37 -13.28
C ASP A 44 -0.94 1.48 -12.08
N PRO A 45 -0.54 0.20 -12.05
CA PRO A 45 -0.92 -0.71 -10.97
C PRO A 45 -0.53 -0.23 -9.57
N ALA A 46 0.62 0.44 -9.43
CA ALA A 46 1.16 0.83 -8.14
C ALA A 46 0.39 2.01 -7.53
N GLY A 47 0.07 3.03 -8.33
CA GLY A 47 -0.73 4.14 -7.83
C GLY A 47 -2.22 3.82 -7.73
N LEU A 48 -2.74 2.83 -8.48
CA LEU A 48 -4.04 2.23 -8.22
C LEU A 48 -4.06 1.52 -6.86
N GLN A 49 -3.04 0.71 -6.55
CA GLN A 49 -2.88 0.08 -5.24
C GLN A 49 -2.85 1.13 -4.11
N GLY A 50 -2.02 2.17 -4.24
CA GLY A 50 -1.95 3.23 -3.24
C GLY A 50 -3.25 4.04 -3.10
N SER A 51 -4.11 4.04 -4.11
CA SER A 51 -5.45 4.64 -4.01
C SER A 51 -6.43 3.73 -3.28
N LEU A 52 -6.37 2.41 -3.52
CA LEU A 52 -7.15 1.41 -2.78
C LEU A 52 -6.79 1.43 -1.29
N ASP A 53 -5.50 1.44 -0.96
CA ASP A 53 -5.03 1.45 0.42
C ASP A 53 -5.54 2.68 1.19
N ARG A 54 -5.52 3.86 0.56
CA ARG A 54 -6.06 5.09 1.15
C ARG A 54 -7.57 5.03 1.37
N VAL A 55 -8.32 4.50 0.41
CA VAL A 55 -9.77 4.31 0.54
C VAL A 55 -10.09 3.34 1.68
N LEU A 56 -9.41 2.19 1.75
CA LEU A 56 -9.65 1.19 2.79
C LEU A 56 -9.17 1.64 4.17
N LEU A 57 -8.19 2.54 4.26
CA LEU A 57 -7.82 3.18 5.52
C LEU A 57 -8.89 4.16 6.01
N ALA A 58 -9.48 4.96 5.11
CA ALA A 58 -10.49 5.95 5.46
C ALA A 58 -11.89 5.32 5.70
N HIS A 59 -12.22 4.28 4.94
CA HIS A 59 -13.50 3.60 4.93
C HIS A 59 -13.28 2.08 4.94
N PRO A 60 -12.84 1.51 6.07
CA PRO A 60 -12.53 0.10 6.16
C PRO A 60 -13.80 -0.76 5.96
N ILE A 61 -13.64 -1.87 5.24
CA ILE A 61 -14.68 -2.88 5.11
C ILE A 61 -14.52 -3.86 6.27
N THR A 62 -15.31 -3.67 7.33
CA THR A 62 -15.25 -4.46 8.57
C THR A 62 -16.51 -5.31 8.78
N PHE A 63 -16.43 -6.27 9.69
CA PHE A 63 -17.46 -7.28 9.92
C PHE A 63 -17.73 -7.49 11.40
N ALA A 64 -18.98 -7.81 11.73
CA ALA A 64 -19.33 -8.32 13.06
C ALA A 64 -18.59 -9.65 13.37
N PRO A 65 -18.47 -10.05 14.66
CA PRO A 65 -18.07 -11.42 14.99
C PRO A 65 -18.92 -12.43 14.22
N ASP A 66 -18.28 -13.50 13.74
CA ASP A 66 -18.92 -14.64 13.06
C ASP A 66 -19.80 -14.31 11.85
N SER A 67 -19.68 -13.09 11.32
CA SER A 67 -20.42 -12.62 10.15
C SER A 67 -19.51 -12.36 8.96
N ALA A 68 -20.05 -12.61 7.78
CA ALA A 68 -19.46 -12.25 6.49
C ALA A 68 -20.11 -11.01 5.85
N ASP A 69 -21.15 -10.45 6.45
CA ASP A 69 -21.80 -9.25 5.93
C ASP A 69 -21.06 -7.98 6.39
N PRO A 70 -20.63 -7.11 5.46
CA PRO A 70 -20.01 -5.85 5.80
C PRO A 70 -20.93 -4.96 6.65
N LEU A 71 -20.36 -4.32 7.68
CA LEU A 71 -21.11 -3.44 8.59
C LEU A 71 -21.52 -2.12 7.94
N ASP A 72 -20.68 -1.58 7.05
CA ASP A 72 -20.91 -0.29 6.37
C ASP A 72 -20.70 -0.45 4.86
N PRO A 73 -21.67 -0.07 4.01
CA PRO A 73 -21.52 -0.13 2.56
C PRO A 73 -20.58 0.94 1.97
N ARG A 74 -20.17 1.98 2.72
CA ARG A 74 -19.36 3.09 2.20
C ARG A 74 -18.03 2.64 1.61
N GLY A 75 -17.27 1.82 2.34
CA GLY A 75 -15.99 1.29 1.87
C GLY A 75 -16.14 0.49 0.57
N LEU A 76 -17.17 -0.35 0.49
CA LEU A 76 -17.49 -1.11 -0.71
C LEU A 76 -17.81 -0.20 -1.91
N THR A 77 -18.58 0.86 -1.68
CA THR A 77 -18.99 1.82 -2.71
C THR A 77 -17.79 2.55 -3.30
N GLU A 78 -16.90 3.07 -2.45
CA GLU A 78 -15.69 3.77 -2.91
C GLU A 78 -14.70 2.84 -3.61
N VAL A 79 -14.54 1.60 -3.10
CA VAL A 79 -13.75 0.58 -3.78
C VAL A 79 -14.33 0.29 -5.16
N ALA A 80 -15.64 0.02 -5.29
CA ALA A 80 -16.26 -0.29 -6.58
C ALA A 80 -16.03 0.83 -7.61
N ARG A 81 -16.19 2.09 -7.18
CA ARG A 81 -15.90 3.27 -8.01
C ARG A 81 -14.45 3.26 -8.51
N LEU A 82 -13.50 2.98 -7.63
CA LEU A 82 -12.07 2.96 -7.97
C LEU A 82 -11.70 1.77 -8.87
N LEU A 83 -12.26 0.58 -8.65
CA LEU A 83 -12.05 -0.58 -9.52
C LEU A 83 -12.62 -0.34 -10.92
N GLY A 84 -13.69 0.45 -11.04
CA GLY A 84 -14.26 0.86 -12.32
C GLY A 84 -13.35 1.75 -13.16
N THR A 85 -12.42 2.49 -12.55
CA THR A 85 -11.46 3.34 -13.27
C THR A 85 -10.18 2.62 -13.68
N ALA A 86 -9.99 1.39 -13.22
CA ALA A 86 -8.78 0.62 -13.48
C ALA A 86 -8.71 0.17 -14.96
N PRO A 87 -7.50 0.06 -15.54
CA PRO A 87 -7.32 -0.43 -16.90
C PRO A 87 -8.06 -1.75 -17.18
N PRO A 88 -8.54 -1.97 -18.42
CA PRO A 88 -9.13 -3.25 -18.81
C PRO A 88 -8.15 -4.40 -18.55
N GLY A 89 -8.67 -5.51 -18.02
CA GLY A 89 -7.87 -6.70 -17.72
C GLY A 89 -7.14 -6.68 -16.37
N THR A 90 -7.07 -5.54 -15.66
CA THR A 90 -6.51 -5.54 -14.29
C THR A 90 -7.33 -6.43 -13.37
N THR A 91 -6.67 -7.30 -12.62
CA THR A 91 -7.33 -8.20 -11.67
C THR A 91 -7.04 -7.79 -10.23
N PHE A 92 -7.92 -8.18 -9.32
CA PHE A 92 -7.91 -7.78 -7.92
C PHE A 92 -8.06 -8.99 -7.04
N GLU A 93 -7.09 -9.21 -6.16
CA GLU A 93 -7.27 -10.13 -5.06
C GLU A 93 -8.10 -9.45 -3.97
N ILE A 94 -9.11 -10.17 -3.46
CA ILE A 94 -9.93 -9.78 -2.32
C ILE A 94 -9.52 -10.67 -1.15
N GLY A 95 -8.64 -10.20 -0.29
CA GLY A 95 -8.09 -10.96 0.83
C GLY A 95 -8.92 -10.78 2.08
N GLY A 96 -9.65 -11.83 2.49
CA GLY A 96 -10.42 -11.82 3.73
C GLY A 96 -9.58 -12.23 4.94
N HIS A 97 -9.87 -11.62 6.09
CA HIS A 97 -9.23 -11.89 7.37
C HIS A 97 -10.27 -12.14 8.48
N ALA A 98 -9.86 -12.87 9.50
CA ALA A 98 -10.59 -13.06 10.74
C ALA A 98 -9.72 -12.65 11.93
N ALA A 99 -10.36 -12.18 13.00
CA ALA A 99 -9.66 -12.01 14.26
C ALA A 99 -9.32 -13.38 14.86
N ALA A 100 -8.19 -13.47 15.54
CA ALA A 100 -7.90 -14.61 16.39
C ALA A 100 -9.00 -14.75 17.45
N GLY A 101 -9.42 -15.98 17.71
CA GLY A 101 -10.53 -16.27 18.61
C GLY A 101 -10.47 -17.70 19.14
N PRO A 102 -11.45 -18.11 19.98
CA PRO A 102 -11.46 -19.43 20.59
C PRO A 102 -11.71 -20.59 19.60
N GLY A 103 -12.03 -20.29 18.34
CA GLY A 103 -12.25 -21.27 17.29
C GLY A 103 -10.96 -21.87 16.72
N SER A 104 -11.11 -22.85 15.83
CA SER A 104 -9.96 -23.44 15.12
C SER A 104 -9.49 -22.56 13.95
N GLU A 105 -8.24 -22.74 13.52
CA GLU A 105 -7.70 -22.12 12.29
C GLU A 105 -8.59 -22.39 11.08
N ALA A 106 -9.14 -23.61 10.96
CA ALA A 106 -10.08 -23.96 9.91
C ALA A 106 -11.36 -23.11 9.94
N THR A 107 -11.83 -22.75 11.14
CA THR A 107 -13.00 -21.87 11.32
C THR A 107 -12.67 -20.44 10.87
N ALA A 108 -11.49 -19.93 11.24
CA ALA A 108 -11.01 -18.62 10.80
C ALA A 108 -10.82 -18.57 9.27
N LEU A 109 -10.25 -19.62 8.67
CA LEU A 109 -10.10 -19.75 7.22
C LEU A 109 -11.44 -19.81 6.49
N ALA A 110 -12.43 -20.53 7.02
CA ALA A 110 -13.77 -20.58 6.43
C ALA A 110 -14.47 -19.21 6.49
N LEU A 111 -14.41 -18.53 7.64
CA LEU A 111 -15.05 -17.22 7.82
C LEU A 111 -14.38 -16.14 6.97
N SER A 112 -13.06 -16.10 6.94
CA SER A 112 -12.30 -15.17 6.09
C SER A 112 -12.57 -15.39 4.59
N ARG A 113 -12.71 -16.65 4.15
CA ARG A 113 -13.15 -16.96 2.78
C ARG A 113 -14.55 -16.39 2.49
N ALA A 114 -15.50 -16.64 3.38
CA ALA A 114 -16.87 -16.17 3.21
C ALA A 114 -16.94 -14.63 3.08
N ARG A 115 -16.13 -13.91 3.86
CA ARG A 115 -15.98 -12.44 3.76
C ARG A 115 -15.43 -12.00 2.41
N ALA A 116 -14.32 -12.59 1.97
CA ALA A 116 -13.73 -12.27 0.67
C ALA A 116 -14.72 -12.49 -0.48
N GLU A 117 -15.43 -13.62 -0.47
CA GLU A 117 -16.43 -13.93 -1.48
C GLU A 117 -17.64 -13.00 -1.40
N ARG A 118 -18.08 -12.62 -0.19
CA ARG A 118 -19.20 -11.68 0.00
C ARG A 118 -18.86 -10.32 -0.57
N VAL A 119 -17.66 -9.80 -0.31
CA VAL A 119 -17.17 -8.55 -0.89
C VAL A 119 -17.05 -8.67 -2.41
N ALA A 120 -16.47 -9.74 -2.94
CA ALA A 120 -16.37 -9.94 -4.38
C ALA A 120 -17.74 -9.97 -5.07
N ARG A 121 -18.73 -10.68 -4.49
CA ARG A 121 -20.12 -10.68 -5.00
C ARG A 121 -20.71 -9.27 -4.99
N ALA A 122 -20.50 -8.51 -3.93
CA ALA A 122 -21.05 -7.17 -3.80
C ALA A 122 -20.39 -6.17 -4.77
N LEU A 123 -19.07 -6.25 -4.98
CA LEU A 123 -18.36 -5.50 -6.02
C LEU A 123 -18.84 -5.87 -7.43
N SER A 124 -19.11 -7.16 -7.65
CA SER A 124 -19.64 -7.61 -8.93
C SER A 124 -21.05 -7.10 -9.20
N ALA A 125 -21.91 -7.11 -8.19
CA ALA A 125 -23.23 -6.50 -8.25
C ALA A 125 -23.16 -4.97 -8.50
N ALA A 126 -22.08 -4.33 -8.09
CA ALA A 126 -21.79 -2.92 -8.37
C ALA A 126 -21.15 -2.66 -9.76
N GLY A 127 -21.04 -3.69 -10.61
CA GLY A 127 -20.61 -3.56 -12.01
C GLY A 127 -19.15 -3.93 -12.30
N VAL A 128 -18.38 -4.40 -11.30
CA VAL A 128 -17.03 -4.91 -11.55
C VAL A 128 -17.11 -6.33 -12.13
N PRO A 129 -16.51 -6.62 -13.30
CA PRO A 129 -16.55 -7.97 -13.88
C PRO A 129 -16.03 -9.03 -12.90
N SER A 130 -16.80 -10.09 -12.66
CA SER A 130 -16.48 -11.13 -11.67
C SER A 130 -15.16 -11.86 -11.95
N ASN A 131 -14.79 -11.99 -13.23
CA ASN A 131 -13.50 -12.56 -13.65
C ASN A 131 -12.28 -11.72 -13.26
N ARG A 132 -12.48 -10.47 -12.83
CA ARG A 132 -11.41 -9.60 -12.30
C ARG A 132 -11.27 -9.68 -10.79
N LEU A 133 -12.16 -10.40 -10.09
CA LEU A 133 -12.20 -10.47 -8.63
C LEU A 133 -11.76 -11.86 -8.17
N ILE A 134 -10.70 -11.94 -7.37
CA ILE A 134 -10.08 -13.19 -6.94
C ILE A 134 -10.16 -13.27 -5.41
N PRO A 135 -11.19 -13.92 -4.84
CA PRO A 135 -11.29 -14.09 -3.39
C PRO A 135 -10.17 -14.97 -2.84
N ARG A 136 -9.55 -14.54 -1.74
CA ARG A 136 -8.58 -15.33 -0.95
C ARG A 136 -8.89 -15.25 0.53
N ALA A 137 -8.56 -16.33 1.24
CA ALA A 137 -8.77 -16.46 2.67
C ALA A 137 -7.43 -16.50 3.37
N TYR A 138 -7.26 -15.65 4.38
CA TYR A 138 -6.04 -15.58 5.19
C TYR A 138 -6.26 -16.00 6.65
N GLY A 139 -7.49 -16.31 7.04
CA GLY A 139 -7.79 -16.65 8.43
C GLY A 139 -7.34 -15.55 9.38
N ASP A 140 -6.77 -15.93 10.50
CA ASP A 140 -6.18 -15.06 11.52
C ASP A 140 -4.63 -14.99 11.42
N THR A 141 -4.04 -15.47 10.33
CA THR A 141 -2.58 -15.61 10.20
C THR A 141 -1.84 -14.32 9.83
N ARG A 142 -2.57 -13.22 9.61
CA ARG A 142 -2.01 -11.91 9.19
C ARG A 142 -2.55 -10.75 10.04
N PRO A 143 -2.30 -10.77 11.36
CA PRO A 143 -2.71 -9.69 12.24
C PRO A 143 -1.94 -8.41 11.89
N THR A 144 -2.64 -7.29 11.81
CA THR A 144 -2.01 -5.97 11.58
C THR A 144 -1.57 -5.30 12.88
N GLY A 145 -2.12 -5.75 14.01
CA GLY A 145 -1.88 -5.14 15.32
C GLY A 145 -2.50 -3.74 15.47
N ARG A 146 -3.33 -3.31 14.51
CA ARG A 146 -3.97 -1.99 14.48
C ARG A 146 -5.34 -2.09 13.82
N GLY A 147 -6.35 -1.39 14.36
CA GLY A 147 -7.71 -1.45 13.80
C GLY A 147 -8.37 -2.82 14.00
N ASP A 148 -9.38 -3.14 13.17
CA ASP A 148 -10.12 -4.40 13.26
C ASP A 148 -9.49 -5.48 12.37
N GLU A 149 -9.22 -6.64 12.94
CA GLU A 149 -8.69 -7.82 12.22
C GLU A 149 -9.77 -8.55 11.41
N ARG A 150 -11.06 -8.23 11.66
CA ARG A 150 -12.19 -8.67 10.86
C ARG A 150 -12.37 -7.70 9.70
N ARG A 151 -11.55 -7.86 8.67
CA ARG A 151 -11.48 -6.94 7.52
C ARG A 151 -11.26 -7.66 6.19
N VAL A 152 -11.26 -6.88 5.13
CA VAL A 152 -10.76 -7.28 3.80
C VAL A 152 -9.64 -6.32 3.36
N GLU A 153 -8.63 -6.88 2.69
CA GLU A 153 -7.63 -6.15 1.89
C GLU A 153 -7.88 -6.37 0.40
N ILE A 154 -7.47 -5.41 -0.43
CA ILE A 154 -7.60 -5.53 -1.89
C ILE A 154 -6.26 -5.23 -2.54
N ALA A 155 -5.76 -6.19 -3.32
CA ALA A 155 -4.47 -6.08 -3.99
C ALA A 155 -4.61 -6.15 -5.51
N VAL A 156 -3.96 -5.23 -6.23
CA VAL A 156 -3.84 -5.25 -7.69
C VAL A 156 -2.92 -6.41 -8.11
N ARG A 157 -3.28 -7.13 -9.17
CA ARG A 157 -2.60 -8.33 -9.68
C ARG A 157 -2.26 -8.21 -11.16
#